data_AF-A0A534BKD6-F1
#
_entry.id   AF-A0A534BKD6-F1
#
_cell.length_a   1.000
_cell.length_b   1.000
_cell.length_c   1.000
_cell.angle_alpha   90.00
_cell.angle_beta   90.00
_cell.angle_gamma   90.00
#
_symmetry.space_group_name_H-M   'P 1'
#
loop_
_entity.id
_entity.type
_entity.pdbx_description
1 polymer ?
#
loop_
_entity_poly.entity_id
_entity_poly.type
_entity_poly.pdbx_seq_one_letter_code
_entity_poly.pdbx_strand_id
1 'polypeptide(L)'
;MFNNYFSSPSRMNDQDSFDIRLDHHFREPDQIFAGYSFDDIRSFRPGPLGDLGGASCCPSRDKTRAQHISLGWTHTFSGRLLNDAHGGFFRYTVNALPLLFGKNLSQQVGIPNANRGDVNSSGLS
;
A
#
# COMPACT_ATOMS: atom_id res chain seq x y z
N MET A 1 -29.43 34.19 0.41
CA MET A 1 -29.62 32.72 0.34
C MET A 1 -28.24 32.09 0.45
N PHE A 2 -27.96 31.36 1.54
CA PHE A 2 -26.69 30.64 1.71
C PHE A 2 -26.88 29.24 1.16
N ASN A 3 -26.34 28.97 -0.02
CA ASN A 3 -26.36 27.64 -0.62
C ASN A 3 -25.12 26.88 -0.11
N ASN A 4 -25.27 26.16 1.01
CA ASN A 4 -24.22 25.28 1.50
C ASN A 4 -24.27 23.99 0.68
N TYR A 5 -23.43 23.90 -0.34
CA TYR A 5 -23.15 22.64 -1.03
C TYR A 5 -22.44 21.69 -0.05
N PHE A 6 -23.19 20.73 0.48
CA PHE A 6 -22.66 19.68 1.34
C PHE A 6 -22.27 18.48 0.47
N SER A 7 -20.98 18.37 0.18
CA SER A 7 -20.40 17.20 -0.46
C SER A 7 -19.82 16.31 0.64
N SER A 8 -20.30 15.07 0.74
CA SER A 8 -19.72 14.03 1.59
C SER A 8 -19.16 12.91 0.71
N PRO A 9 -18.01 13.14 0.03
CA PRO A 9 -17.44 12.10 -0.82
C PRO A 9 -17.04 10.89 0.03
N SER A 10 -17.42 9.69 -0.40
CA SER A 10 -17.06 8.46 0.31
C SER A 10 -15.55 8.24 0.24
N ARG A 11 -14.86 8.38 1.38
CA ARG A 11 -13.49 7.92 1.52
C ARG A 11 -13.53 6.39 1.53
N MET A 12 -12.82 5.77 0.60
CA MET A 12 -12.68 4.32 0.56
C MET A 12 -11.29 3.99 1.08
N ASN A 13 -11.21 3.13 2.09
CA ASN A 13 -9.97 2.53 2.53
C ASN A 13 -10.21 1.03 2.60
N ASP A 14 -9.85 0.34 1.54
CA ASP A 14 -10.04 -1.09 1.36
C ASP A 14 -8.70 -1.77 1.62
N GLN A 15 -8.69 -2.80 2.46
CA GLN A 15 -7.48 -3.51 2.86
C GLN A 15 -7.73 -5.00 2.70
N ASP A 16 -6.95 -5.60 1.81
CA ASP A 16 -6.89 -7.05 1.64
C ASP A 16 -5.60 -7.54 2.30
N SER A 17 -5.72 -8.35 3.35
CA SER A 17 -4.57 -8.95 4.02
C SER A 17 -4.73 -10.45 4.18
N PHE A 18 -3.60 -11.16 4.14
CA PHE A 18 -3.57 -12.57 4.50
C PHE A 18 -2.24 -12.93 5.15
N ASP A 19 -2.32 -13.89 6.06
CA ASP A 19 -1.20 -14.40 6.82
C ASP A 19 -1.18 -15.93 6.74
N ILE A 20 0.01 -16.49 6.50
CA ILE A 20 0.23 -17.92 6.45
C ILE A 20 1.41 -18.23 7.34
N ARG A 21 1.26 -19.22 8.21
CA ARG A 21 2.34 -19.78 9.02
C ARG A 21 2.35 -21.29 8.88
N LEU A 22 3.55 -21.82 8.65
CA LEU A 22 3.84 -23.24 8.62
C LEU A 22 4.91 -23.55 9.67
N ASP A 23 4.59 -24.42 10.59
CA ASP A 23 5.53 -24.98 11.55
C ASP A 23 5.72 -26.46 11.23
N HIS A 24 6.97 -26.92 11.23
CA HIS A 24 7.28 -28.32 10.94
C HIS A 24 8.43 -28.83 11.82
N HIS A 25 8.22 -29.99 12.43
CA HIS A 25 9.25 -30.74 13.13
C HIS A 25 9.85 -31.76 12.16
N PHE A 26 11.06 -31.51 11.68
CA PHE A 26 11.75 -32.45 10.78
C PHE A 26 12.22 -33.70 11.53
N ARG A 27 12.70 -33.53 12.76
CA ARG A 27 13.13 -34.58 13.70
C ARG A 27 12.92 -34.09 15.13
N GLU A 28 13.00 -34.97 16.13
CA GLU A 28 12.94 -34.56 17.54
C GLU A 28 13.83 -33.37 17.91
N PRO A 29 15.09 -33.25 17.45
CA PRO A 29 15.92 -32.08 17.74
C PRO A 29 15.72 -30.89 16.78
N ASP A 30 15.01 -31.04 15.67
CA ASP A 30 14.95 -30.05 14.59
C ASP A 30 13.52 -29.52 14.36
N GLN A 31 13.32 -28.24 14.69
CA GLN A 31 12.10 -27.51 14.41
C GLN A 31 12.36 -26.38 13.44
N ILE A 32 11.48 -26.21 12.45
CA ILE A 32 11.48 -25.06 11.57
C ILE A 32 10.12 -24.37 11.60
N PHE A 33 10.13 -23.07 11.31
CA PHE A 33 8.93 -22.34 10.97
C PHE A 33 9.15 -21.41 9.78
N ALA A 34 8.10 -21.20 9.02
CA ALA A 34 8.04 -20.21 7.96
C ALA A 34 6.72 -19.45 8.06
N GLY A 35 6.79 -18.12 8.03
CA GLY A 35 5.64 -17.24 8.03
C GLY A 35 5.70 -16.29 6.84
N TYR A 36 4.56 -16.03 6.20
CA TYR A 36 4.40 -15.02 5.18
C TYR A 36 3.15 -14.19 5.44
N SER A 37 3.30 -12.88 5.38
CA SER A 37 2.21 -11.90 5.53
C SER A 37 2.17 -10.99 4.33
N PHE A 38 0.97 -10.67 3.88
CA PHE A 38 0.72 -9.81 2.74
C PHE A 38 -0.39 -8.82 3.08
N ASP A 39 -0.18 -7.55 2.74
CA ASP A 39 -1.18 -6.49 2.83
C ASP A 39 -1.24 -5.73 1.51
N ASP A 40 -2.46 -5.46 1.02
CA ASP A 40 -2.75 -4.55 -0.08
C ASP A 40 -3.83 -3.55 0.37
N ILE A 41 -3.40 -2.31 0.58
CA ILE A 41 -4.24 -1.20 1.03
C ILE A 41 -4.50 -0.28 -0.16
N ARG A 42 -5.78 -0.09 -0.46
CA ARG A 42 -6.30 0.80 -1.49
C ARG A 42 -7.04 1.94 -0.81
N SER A 43 -6.45 3.13 -0.83
CA SER A 43 -7.05 4.33 -0.26
C SER A 43 -7.50 5.28 -1.38
N PHE A 44 -8.71 5.80 -1.25
CA PHE A 44 -9.28 6.81 -2.13
C PHE A 44 -9.67 8.03 -1.31
N ARG A 45 -9.02 9.15 -1.63
CA ARG A 45 -9.34 10.47 -1.11
C ARG A 45 -9.96 11.31 -2.24
N PRO A 46 -11.30 11.31 -2.35
CA PRO A 46 -12.00 12.16 -3.31
C PRO A 46 -11.85 13.65 -2.99
N GLY A 47 -11.84 14.49 -4.03
CA GLY A 47 -11.93 15.95 -3.92
C GLY A 47 -13.38 16.44 -3.72
N PRO A 48 -13.58 17.72 -3.36
CA PRO A 48 -14.91 18.29 -3.11
C PRO A 48 -15.77 18.35 -4.39
N LEU A 49 -15.14 18.31 -5.58
CA LEU A 49 -15.78 18.20 -6.88
C LEU A 49 -15.66 16.78 -7.49
N GLY A 50 -15.43 15.75 -6.66
CA GLY A 50 -15.26 14.37 -7.13
C GLY A 50 -13.92 14.13 -7.84
N ASP A 51 -13.93 13.37 -8.93
CA ASP A 51 -12.74 13.03 -9.72
C ASP A 51 -12.10 14.24 -10.43
N LEU A 52 -12.81 15.37 -10.51
CA LEU A 52 -12.32 16.64 -11.05
C LEU A 52 -11.43 17.41 -10.03
N GLY A 53 -11.31 16.93 -8.79
CA GLY A 53 -10.51 17.56 -7.75
C GLY A 53 -11.24 18.71 -7.03
N GLY A 54 -10.56 19.83 -6.80
CA GLY A 54 -11.07 21.01 -6.08
C GLY A 54 -10.18 21.42 -4.90
N ALA A 55 -10.55 22.49 -4.18
CA ALA A 55 -9.75 23.11 -3.10
C ALA A 55 -9.63 22.26 -1.79
N SER A 56 -9.60 20.94 -1.91
CA SER A 56 -9.21 20.04 -0.82
C SER A 56 -7.72 19.76 -0.86
N CYS A 57 -7.12 19.59 0.31
CA CYS A 57 -5.75 19.12 0.44
C CYS A 57 -5.60 17.72 -0.22
N CYS A 58 -4.88 17.70 -1.35
CA CYS A 58 -4.30 16.51 -1.99
C CYS A 58 -5.26 15.33 -2.20
N PRO A 59 -6.24 15.42 -3.10
CA PRO A 59 -7.07 14.28 -3.45
C PRO A 59 -6.23 13.25 -4.23
N SER A 60 -6.27 11.98 -3.80
CA SER A 60 -5.36 10.93 -4.26
C SER A 60 -6.00 9.54 -4.33
N ARG A 61 -5.43 8.68 -5.18
CA ARG A 61 -5.64 7.24 -5.20
C ARG A 61 -4.33 6.59 -4.81
N ASP A 62 -4.27 6.14 -3.57
CA ASP A 62 -3.08 5.54 -3.01
C ASP A 62 -3.24 4.01 -3.02
N LYS A 63 -2.22 3.30 -3.51
CA LYS A 63 -2.10 1.86 -3.42
C LYS A 63 -0.82 1.51 -2.69
N THR A 64 -0.96 0.93 -1.51
CA THR A 64 0.16 0.51 -0.66
C THR A 64 0.16 -1.00 -0.59
N ARG A 65 1.32 -1.62 -0.79
CA ARG A 65 1.48 -3.07 -0.65
C ARG A 65 2.65 -3.39 0.26
N ALA A 66 2.39 -4.19 1.28
CA ALA A 66 3.38 -4.71 2.22
C ALA A 66 3.49 -6.23 2.07
N GLN A 67 4.71 -6.74 2.15
CA GLN A 67 4.99 -8.18 2.15
C GLN A 67 6.06 -8.45 3.19
N HIS A 68 5.83 -9.45 4.03
CA HIS A 68 6.74 -9.87 5.07
C HIS A 68 6.94 -11.38 4.95
N ILE A 69 8.19 -11.82 5.01
CA ILE A 69 8.55 -13.22 5.17
C ILE A 69 9.38 -13.38 6.43
N SER A 70 9.08 -14.40 7.21
CA SER A 70 9.80 -14.78 8.43
C SER A 70 10.14 -16.25 8.36
N LEU A 71 11.34 -16.59 8.80
CA LEU A 71 11.85 -17.95 8.83
C LEU A 71 12.55 -18.13 10.16
N GLY A 72 12.42 -19.32 10.74
CA GLY A 72 13.27 -19.69 11.85
C GLY A 72 13.52 -21.18 11.92
N TRP A 73 14.60 -21.49 12.59
CA TRP A 73 15.11 -22.83 12.75
C TRP A 73 15.69 -22.96 14.15
N THR A 74 15.28 -24.03 14.82
CA THR A 74 15.73 -24.39 16.16
C THR A 74 16.30 -25.80 16.11
N HIS A 75 17.55 -25.97 16.54
CA HIS A 75 18.24 -27.25 16.59
C HIS A 75 18.76 -27.57 17.99
N THR A 76 18.40 -28.74 18.51
CA THR A 76 18.86 -29.24 19.82
C THR A 76 20.06 -30.17 19.62
N PHE A 77 21.27 -29.67 19.90
CA PHE A 77 22.50 -30.47 19.80
C PHE A 77 22.65 -31.47 20.95
N SER A 78 22.19 -31.12 22.15
CA SER A 78 22.17 -32.00 23.33
C SER A 78 21.15 -31.49 24.34
N GLY A 79 20.87 -32.26 25.40
CA GLY A 79 20.02 -31.78 26.52
C GLY A 79 20.54 -30.55 27.27
N ARG A 80 21.70 -30.00 26.87
CA ARG A 80 22.31 -28.78 27.44
C ARG A 80 22.63 -27.71 26.40
N LEU A 81 22.42 -27.96 25.10
CA LEU A 81 22.78 -27.02 24.04
C LEU A 81 21.68 -26.96 22.97
N LEU A 82 21.11 -25.77 22.82
CA LEU A 82 20.10 -25.42 21.83
C LEU A 82 20.63 -24.28 20.97
N ASN A 83 20.39 -24.35 19.66
CA ASN A 83 20.55 -23.25 18.74
C ASN A 83 19.18 -22.80 18.25
N ASP A 84 18.95 -21.49 18.26
CA ASP A 84 17.76 -20.87 17.70
C ASP A 84 18.20 -19.73 16.78
N ALA A 85 17.77 -19.80 15.52
CA ALA A 85 18.12 -18.87 14.48
C ALA A 85 16.84 -18.37 13.81
N HIS A 86 16.69 -17.05 13.74
CA HIS A 86 15.56 -16.41 13.07
C HIS A 86 16.03 -15.38 12.06
N GLY A 87 15.29 -15.26 10.97
CA GLY A 87 15.53 -14.30 9.91
C GLY A 87 14.22 -13.86 9.29
N GLY A 88 14.19 -12.64 8.77
CA GLY A 88 13.01 -12.12 8.10
C GLY A 88 13.37 -11.08 7.06
N PHE A 89 12.47 -10.91 6.09
CA PHE A 89 12.58 -9.91 5.05
C PHE A 89 11.24 -9.19 4.87
N PHE A 90 11.29 -7.87 4.78
CA PHE A 90 10.13 -7.02 4.63
C PHE A 90 10.27 -6.13 3.41
N ARG A 91 9.22 -6.05 2.61
CA ARG A 91 9.12 -5.17 1.45
C ARG A 91 7.84 -4.35 1.53
N TYR A 92 8.00 -3.04 1.55
CA TYR A 92 6.91 -2.08 1.56
C TYR A 92 6.98 -1.19 0.33
N THR A 93 5.86 -1.04 -0.37
CA THR A 93 5.75 -0.22 -1.57
C THR A 93 4.53 0.67 -1.47
N VAL A 94 4.70 1.96 -1.77
CA VAL A 94 3.63 2.96 -1.74
C VAL A 94 3.53 3.60 -3.10
N ASN A 95 2.38 3.49 -3.73
CA ASN A 95 2.04 4.21 -4.95
C ASN A 95 0.97 5.24 -4.63
N ALA A 96 1.38 6.46 -4.29
CA ALA A 96 0.48 7.58 -4.11
C ALA A 96 0.26 8.27 -5.46
N LEU A 97 -0.84 7.94 -6.14
CA LEU A 97 -1.13 8.48 -7.47
C LEU A 97 -2.15 9.63 -7.36
N PRO A 98 -1.92 10.78 -8.01
CA PRO A 98 -2.93 11.83 -8.11
C PRO A 98 -4.17 11.33 -8.88
N LEU A 99 -5.36 11.87 -8.58
CA LEU A 99 -6.65 11.40 -9.14
C LEU A 99 -6.70 11.26 -10.67
N LEU A 100 -5.95 12.10 -11.38
CA LEU A 100 -5.94 12.19 -12.84
C LEU A 100 -4.59 11.76 -13.45
N PHE A 101 -3.79 11.01 -12.70
CA PHE A 101 -2.53 10.44 -13.19
C PHE A 101 -2.76 9.69 -14.51
N GLY A 102 -1.99 10.05 -15.53
CA GLY A 102 -2.08 9.54 -16.90
C GLY A 102 -3.03 10.32 -17.84
N LYS A 103 -3.76 11.34 -17.36
CA LYS A 103 -4.67 12.16 -18.17
C LYS A 103 -4.20 13.62 -18.20
N ASN A 104 -3.89 14.16 -19.38
CA ASN A 104 -3.47 15.55 -19.57
C ASN A 104 -4.67 16.54 -19.49
N LEU A 105 -5.47 16.45 -18.43
CA LEU A 105 -6.69 17.23 -18.30
C LEU A 105 -6.41 18.74 -18.22
N SER A 106 -5.28 19.16 -17.62
CA SER A 106 -4.88 20.58 -17.61
C SER A 106 -4.76 21.19 -19.02
N GLN A 107 -4.31 20.42 -20.01
CA GLN A 107 -4.26 20.89 -21.40
C GLN A 107 -5.66 20.95 -22.04
N GLN A 108 -6.58 20.07 -21.65
CA GLN A 108 -7.96 20.04 -22.15
C GLN A 108 -8.83 21.18 -21.59
N VAL A 109 -8.54 21.65 -20.38
CA VAL A 109 -9.22 22.82 -19.79
C VAL A 109 -8.51 24.14 -20.09
N GLY A 110 -7.51 24.13 -20.96
CA GLY A 110 -6.84 25.34 -21.45
C GLY A 110 -5.79 25.94 -20.51
N ILE A 111 -5.23 25.16 -19.56
CA ILE A 111 -4.09 25.57 -18.74
C ILE A 111 -2.80 25.15 -19.47
N PRO A 112 -2.09 26.07 -20.14
CA PRO A 112 -0.87 25.74 -20.89
C PRO A 112 0.27 25.43 -19.92
N ASN A 113 1.21 24.55 -20.29
CA ASN A 113 2.41 24.16 -19.53
C ASN A 113 2.21 23.43 -18.19
N ALA A 114 0.99 23.06 -17.84
CA ALA A 114 0.71 22.29 -16.62
C ALA A 114 1.11 20.79 -16.72
N ASN A 115 1.06 20.20 -17.92
CA ASN A 115 1.55 18.85 -18.20
C ASN A 115 2.88 18.95 -18.95
N ARG A 116 3.99 18.43 -18.40
CA ARG A 116 5.36 18.59 -18.95
C ARG A 116 5.82 17.43 -19.84
N GLY A 117 4.89 16.63 -20.34
CA GLY A 117 5.19 15.52 -21.26
C GLY A 117 5.69 14.24 -20.59
N ASP A 118 5.70 14.19 -19.26
CA ASP A 118 5.95 12.97 -18.48
C ASP A 118 4.67 12.51 -17.75
N VAL A 119 4.59 11.22 -17.42
CA VAL A 119 3.43 10.67 -16.70
C VAL A 119 3.30 11.22 -15.28
N ASN A 120 4.39 11.72 -14.70
CA ASN A 120 4.42 12.23 -13.33
C ASN A 120 3.85 13.66 -13.20
N SER A 121 3.79 14.40 -14.30
CA SER A 121 3.20 15.74 -14.42
C SER A 121 1.81 15.71 -15.06
N SER A 122 1.29 14.52 -15.37
CA SER A 122 -0.04 14.36 -15.95
C SER A 122 -1.14 14.46 -14.89
N GLY A 123 -2.16 15.28 -15.16
CA GLY A 123 -3.33 15.41 -14.30
C GLY A 123 -4.10 16.70 -14.55
N LEU A 124 -4.86 17.11 -13.52
CA LEU A 124 -5.35 18.47 -13.36
C LEU A 124 -4.64 19.05 -12.13
N SER A 125 -3.84 20.07 -12.34
CA SER A 125 -3.04 20.78 -11.32
C SER A 125 -3.56 22.19 -11.08
#